data_AF-A0A6M8B7Y1-F1
#
_entry.id   AF-A0A6M8B7Y1-F1
#
_cell.length_a   1.000
_cell.length_b   1.000
_cell.length_c   1.000
_cell.angle_alpha   90.00
_cell.angle_beta   90.00
_cell.angle_gamma   90.00
#
_symmetry.space_group_name_H-M   'P 1'
#
loop_
_entity.id
_entity.type
_entity.pdbx_description
1 polymer ?
#
loop_
_entity_poly.entity_id
_entity_poly.type
_entity_poly.pdbx_seq_one_letter_code
_entity_poly.pdbx_strand_id
1 'polypeptide(L)'
;MCNISDEELEDQVSDRLSFMQFTGFSLSDEVPDATTVWLFRKQLIEQGLIEALFEQFDGYLIKQGYAAKGGQIVDATLIPVPQQHNSDSENQQLKQGEIPQDWQDKPHRLAQKDTDARWTKKRGVYHFGYKNHVSIDAEYGLIRQYQVTDAAVHDSQVLGHLLDDDNEADSLWADSAPTQRGD
;
A
#
# COMPACT_ATOMS: atom_id res chain seq x y z
N MET A 1 -10.58 3.57 -2.66
CA MET A 1 -10.67 2.11 -2.47
C MET A 1 -10.49 1.83 -0.99
N CYS A 2 -11.34 0.98 -0.41
CA CYS A 2 -11.49 0.84 1.05
C CYS A 2 -10.17 0.47 1.74
N ASN A 3 -9.68 1.38 2.59
CA ASN A 3 -8.73 1.02 3.63
C ASN A 3 -9.58 0.61 4.84
N ILE A 4 -10.02 -0.66 4.87
CA ILE A 4 -10.81 -1.21 5.98
C ILE A 4 -9.85 -1.36 7.16
N SER A 5 -10.15 -0.72 8.30
CA SER A 5 -9.36 -0.93 9.51
C SER A 5 -9.56 -2.34 10.06
N ASP A 6 -8.69 -2.79 10.97
CA ASP A 6 -8.86 -4.12 11.56
C ASP A 6 -10.18 -4.19 12.38
N GLU A 7 -10.63 -3.06 12.98
CA GLU A 7 -11.97 -2.96 13.60
C GLU A 7 -13.10 -3.04 12.59
N GLU A 8 -12.99 -2.33 11.46
CA GLU A 8 -14.01 -2.39 10.42
C GLU A 8 -14.07 -3.79 9.79
N LEU A 9 -12.95 -4.52 9.71
CA LEU A 9 -12.95 -5.89 9.24
C LEU A 9 -13.74 -6.81 10.18
N GLU A 10 -13.52 -6.71 11.49
CA GLU A 10 -14.30 -7.43 12.50
C GLU A 10 -15.80 -7.14 12.32
N ASP A 11 -16.17 -5.86 12.26
CA ASP A 11 -17.56 -5.42 12.11
C ASP A 11 -18.18 -5.96 10.80
N GLN A 12 -17.48 -5.86 9.67
CA GLN A 12 -18.00 -6.32 8.38
C GLN A 12 -18.17 -7.85 8.35
N VAL A 13 -17.22 -8.61 8.89
CA VAL A 13 -17.34 -10.08 8.93
C VAL A 13 -18.44 -10.52 9.90
N SER A 14 -18.67 -9.78 10.99
CA SER A 14 -19.72 -10.09 11.97
C SER A 14 -21.14 -9.75 11.51
N ASP A 15 -21.31 -8.67 10.72
CA ASP A 15 -22.65 -8.17 10.36
C ASP A 15 -23.06 -8.49 8.90
N ARG A 16 -22.11 -8.65 7.97
CA ARG A 16 -22.42 -8.83 6.55
C ARG A 16 -22.24 -10.26 6.07
N LEU A 17 -23.35 -10.87 5.68
CA LEU A 17 -23.40 -12.19 5.03
C LEU A 17 -22.46 -12.32 3.83
N SER A 18 -22.28 -11.26 3.03
CA SER A 18 -21.37 -11.30 1.88
C SER A 18 -19.90 -11.43 2.31
N PHE A 19 -19.51 -10.80 3.42
CA PHE A 19 -18.18 -10.92 3.98
C PHE A 19 -17.99 -12.30 4.61
N MET A 20 -18.97 -12.77 5.39
CA MET A 20 -18.95 -14.14 5.95
C MET A 20 -18.79 -15.21 4.86
N GLN A 21 -19.58 -15.12 3.79
CA GLN A 21 -19.49 -16.06 2.66
C GLN A 21 -18.13 -16.00 1.98
N PHE A 22 -17.55 -14.81 1.83
CA PHE A 22 -16.24 -14.62 1.23
C PHE A 22 -15.11 -15.19 2.10
N THR A 23 -15.15 -14.94 3.42
CA THR A 23 -14.15 -15.43 4.38
C THR A 23 -14.36 -16.89 4.79
N GLY A 24 -15.50 -17.48 4.42
CA GLY A 24 -15.88 -18.84 4.78
C GLY A 24 -16.40 -18.99 6.21
N PHE A 25 -16.76 -17.88 6.88
CA PHE A 25 -17.42 -17.92 8.18
C PHE A 25 -18.92 -18.18 8.03
N SER A 26 -19.49 -18.85 9.02
CA SER A 26 -20.93 -19.04 9.19
C SER A 26 -21.47 -18.15 10.32
N LEU A 27 -22.79 -18.02 10.41
CA LEU A 27 -23.47 -17.25 11.45
C LEU A 27 -23.18 -17.73 12.89
N SER A 28 -22.67 -18.96 13.04
CA SER A 28 -22.36 -19.57 14.34
C SER A 28 -20.88 -19.57 14.68
N ASP A 29 -20.01 -19.16 13.75
CA ASP A 29 -18.57 -19.17 13.98
C ASP A 29 -18.14 -17.96 14.80
N GLU A 30 -17.10 -18.15 15.62
CA GLU A 30 -16.47 -17.06 16.35
C GLU A 30 -15.56 -16.27 15.40
N VAL A 31 -15.95 -15.03 15.11
CA VAL A 31 -15.16 -14.10 14.28
C VAL A 31 -14.00 -13.57 15.12
N PRO A 32 -12.76 -13.59 14.60
CA PRO A 32 -11.61 -13.02 15.31
C PRO A 32 -11.79 -11.52 15.52
N ASP A 33 -11.49 -11.06 16.73
CA ASP A 33 -11.50 -9.63 17.05
C ASP A 33 -10.40 -8.86 16.28
N ALA A 34 -10.53 -7.54 16.23
CA ALA A 34 -9.59 -6.64 15.56
C ALA A 34 -8.15 -6.82 16.06
N THR A 35 -7.98 -7.14 17.34
CA THR A 35 -6.65 -7.38 17.94
C THR A 35 -6.03 -8.66 17.38
N THR A 36 -6.82 -9.72 17.20
CA THR A 36 -6.40 -10.99 16.63
C THR A 36 -6.02 -10.83 15.16
N VAL A 37 -6.82 -10.10 14.38
CA VAL A 37 -6.50 -9.75 12.98
C VAL A 37 -5.20 -8.95 12.92
N TRP A 38 -5.06 -7.94 13.78
CA TRP A 38 -3.85 -7.11 13.84
C TRP A 38 -2.61 -7.94 14.18
N LEU A 39 -2.68 -8.82 15.17
CA LEU A 39 -1.57 -9.71 15.55
C LEU A 39 -1.18 -10.64 14.39
N PHE A 40 -2.16 -11.20 13.69
CA PHE A 40 -1.92 -12.03 12.51
C PHE A 40 -1.21 -11.24 11.40
N ARG A 41 -1.72 -10.05 11.05
CA ARG A 41 -1.09 -9.17 10.05
C ARG A 41 0.33 -8.81 10.44
N LYS A 42 0.56 -8.47 11.71
CA LYS A 42 1.88 -8.16 12.25
C LYS A 42 2.85 -9.33 12.07
N GLN A 43 2.43 -10.56 12.37
CA GLN A 43 3.26 -11.75 12.18
C GLN A 43 3.63 -11.98 10.71
N LEU A 44 2.71 -11.76 9.78
CA LEU A 44 2.99 -11.87 8.35
C LEU A 44 4.03 -10.84 7.89
N ILE A 45 3.94 -9.60 8.39
CA ILE A 45 4.90 -8.53 8.09
C ILE A 45 6.28 -8.87 8.66
N GLU A 46 6.36 -9.27 9.94
CA GLU A 46 7.62 -9.62 10.61
C GLU A 46 8.32 -10.80 9.94
N GLN A 47 7.57 -11.70 9.30
CA GLN A 47 8.10 -12.85 8.57
C GLN A 47 8.33 -12.58 7.07
N GLY A 48 7.96 -11.40 6.56
CA GLY A 48 8.09 -11.07 5.13
C GLY A 48 7.25 -11.97 4.21
N LEU A 49 6.07 -12.41 4.69
CA LEU A 49 5.21 -13.36 3.97
C LEU A 49 4.14 -12.68 3.11
N ILE A 50 3.95 -11.36 3.24
CA ILE A 50 2.90 -10.63 2.54
C ILE A 50 3.07 -10.77 1.02
N GLU A 51 4.27 -10.53 0.52
CA GLU A 51 4.60 -10.59 -0.90
C GLU A 51 4.39 -12.01 -1.45
N ALA A 52 4.86 -13.03 -0.72
CA ALA A 52 4.72 -14.44 -1.11
C ALA A 52 3.25 -14.92 -1.10
N LEU A 53 2.43 -14.41 -0.19
CA LEU A 53 0.98 -14.70 -0.17
C LEU A 53 0.27 -14.00 -1.33
N PHE A 54 0.66 -12.77 -1.62
CA PHE A 54 0.09 -11.98 -2.70
C PHE A 54 0.39 -12.61 -4.07
N GLU A 55 1.63 -13.06 -4.31
CA GLU A 55 2.03 -13.78 -5.52
C GLU A 55 1.25 -15.09 -5.70
N GLN A 56 1.06 -15.85 -4.63
CA GLN A 56 0.23 -17.07 -4.68
C GLN A 56 -1.23 -16.77 -5.01
N PHE A 57 -1.78 -15.69 -4.45
CA PHE A 57 -3.14 -15.26 -4.71
C PHE A 57 -3.31 -14.82 -6.17
N ASP A 58 -2.39 -14.03 -6.71
CA ASP A 58 -2.44 -13.63 -8.13
C ASP A 58 -2.29 -14.85 -9.06
N GLY A 59 -1.36 -15.77 -8.75
CA GLY A 59 -1.25 -17.04 -9.47
C GLY A 59 -2.51 -17.90 -9.42
N TYR A 60 -3.29 -17.84 -8.33
CA TYR A 60 -4.61 -18.47 -8.25
C TYR A 60 -5.61 -17.77 -9.18
N LEU A 61 -5.66 -16.44 -9.18
CA LEU A 61 -6.54 -15.66 -10.06
C LEU A 61 -6.29 -15.98 -11.54
N ILE A 62 -5.03 -16.02 -11.95
CA ILE A 62 -4.63 -16.38 -13.32
C ILE A 62 -5.14 -17.78 -13.69
N LYS A 63 -4.97 -18.77 -12.80
CA LYS A 63 -5.46 -20.15 -13.02
C LYS A 63 -6.99 -20.24 -13.12
N GLN A 64 -7.71 -19.35 -12.45
CA GLN A 64 -9.18 -19.25 -12.55
C GLN A 64 -9.64 -18.46 -13.79
N GLY A 65 -8.73 -17.97 -14.63
CA GLY A 65 -9.02 -17.25 -15.87
C GLY A 65 -9.03 -15.72 -15.75
N TYR A 66 -8.71 -15.18 -14.58
CA TYR A 66 -8.64 -13.73 -14.34
C TYR A 66 -7.23 -13.19 -14.58
N ALA A 67 -6.64 -13.47 -15.74
CA ALA A 67 -5.34 -12.91 -16.11
C ALA A 67 -5.47 -11.44 -16.53
N ALA A 68 -4.49 -10.60 -16.21
CA ALA A 68 -4.49 -9.16 -16.47
C ALA A 68 -4.14 -8.82 -17.94
N LYS A 69 -4.88 -9.37 -18.91
CA LYS A 69 -4.56 -9.26 -20.35
C LYS A 69 -5.07 -7.99 -21.04
N GLY A 70 -5.94 -7.23 -20.37
CA GLY A 70 -6.63 -6.05 -20.92
C GLY A 70 -5.91 -4.72 -20.68
N GLY A 71 -4.67 -4.72 -20.18
CA GLY A 71 -3.97 -3.52 -19.73
C GLY A 71 -4.07 -3.28 -18.23
N GLN A 72 -3.25 -2.36 -17.74
CA GLN A 72 -3.13 -2.03 -16.32
C GLN A 72 -3.39 -0.54 -16.04
N ILE A 73 -4.04 -0.29 -14.91
CA ILE A 73 -4.31 1.04 -14.36
C ILE A 73 -3.43 1.20 -13.13
N VAL A 74 -2.59 2.24 -13.12
CA VAL A 74 -1.73 2.56 -11.98
C VAL A 74 -2.24 3.83 -11.32
N ASP A 75 -2.61 3.72 -10.04
CA ASP A 75 -2.98 4.86 -9.18
C ASP A 75 -2.02 4.99 -8.00
N ALA A 76 -1.81 6.24 -7.55
CA ALA A 76 -1.00 6.57 -6.38
C ALA A 76 -1.85 7.31 -5.34
N THR A 77 -2.17 6.59 -4.26
CA THR A 77 -2.94 7.14 -3.13
C THR A 77 -2.00 7.62 -2.01
N LEU A 78 -2.20 8.86 -1.57
CA LEU A 78 -1.45 9.44 -0.44
C LEU A 78 -1.96 8.88 0.89
N ILE A 79 -1.04 8.40 1.72
CA ILE A 79 -1.32 7.92 3.08
C ILE A 79 -0.76 8.96 4.05
N PRO A 80 -1.62 9.77 4.68
CA PRO A 80 -1.17 10.77 5.64
C PRO A 80 -0.72 10.11 6.95
N VAL A 81 0.34 10.63 7.53
CA VAL A 81 0.79 10.27 8.89
C VAL A 81 0.82 11.51 9.78
N PRO A 82 0.90 11.36 11.12
CA PRO A 82 1.01 12.49 12.02
C PRO A 82 2.16 13.42 11.63
N GLN A 83 1.85 14.71 11.45
CA GLN A 83 2.84 15.70 11.08
C GLN A 83 3.85 15.91 12.21
N GLN A 84 5.13 15.82 11.87
CA GLN A 84 6.22 16.00 12.81
C GLN A 84 6.79 17.41 12.73
N HIS A 85 6.93 18.04 13.87
CA HIS A 85 7.63 19.32 14.01
C HIS A 85 9.12 19.02 14.20
N ASN A 86 9.89 19.22 13.14
CA ASN A 86 11.34 19.06 13.08
C ASN A 86 11.96 20.35 12.53
N SER A 87 13.18 20.65 12.93
CA SER A 87 13.96 21.74 12.33
C SER A 87 14.41 21.39 10.91
N ASP A 88 14.81 22.40 10.14
CA ASP A 88 15.33 22.19 8.78
C ASP A 88 16.60 21.32 8.77
N SER A 89 17.46 21.48 9.78
CA SER A 89 18.67 20.65 9.92
C SER A 89 18.34 19.19 10.25
N GLU A 90 17.36 18.96 11.13
CA GLU A 90 16.87 17.59 11.43
C GLU A 90 16.29 16.95 10.16
N ASN A 91 15.49 17.69 9.39
CA ASN A 91 14.92 17.19 8.14
C ASN A 91 15.98 16.88 7.06
N GLN A 92 17.09 17.64 7.00
CA GLN A 92 18.19 17.35 6.08
C GLN A 92 18.92 16.06 6.43
N GLN A 93 19.17 15.82 7.73
CA GLN A 93 19.79 14.58 8.21
C GLN A 93 18.90 13.37 7.90
N LEU A 94 17.59 13.46 8.17
CA LEU A 94 16.65 12.39 7.86
C LEU A 94 16.61 12.05 6.36
N LYS A 95 16.70 13.07 5.48
CA LYS A 95 16.79 12.84 4.03
C LYS A 95 18.05 12.08 3.60
N GLN A 96 19.12 12.18 4.38
CA GLN A 96 20.37 11.44 4.16
C GLN A 96 20.36 10.05 4.80
N GLY A 97 19.27 9.68 5.48
CA GLY A 97 19.17 8.44 6.25
C GLY A 97 19.85 8.51 7.62
N GLU A 98 20.21 9.71 8.07
CA GLU A 98 20.88 9.92 9.36
C GLU A 98 19.87 10.35 10.43
N ILE A 99 19.97 9.74 11.62
CA ILE A 99 19.14 10.11 12.79
C ILE A 99 19.86 11.22 13.56
N PRO A 100 19.21 12.37 13.83
CA PRO A 100 19.79 13.44 14.63
C PRO A 100 20.28 12.95 16.00
N GLN A 101 21.47 13.39 16.42
CA GLN A 101 22.08 12.94 17.69
C GLN A 101 21.17 13.19 18.90
N ASP A 102 20.51 14.35 18.95
CA ASP A 102 19.56 14.73 19.99
C ASP A 102 18.38 13.76 20.15
N TRP A 103 18.08 12.95 19.12
CA TRP A 103 17.03 11.93 19.14
C TRP A 103 17.58 10.60 19.63
N GLN A 104 18.81 10.26 19.22
CA GLN A 104 19.51 9.07 19.71
C GLN A 104 19.70 9.13 21.23
N ASP A 105 20.03 10.32 21.75
CA ASP A 105 20.19 10.55 23.19
C ASP A 105 18.84 10.49 23.96
N LYS A 106 17.70 10.44 23.24
CA LYS A 106 16.34 10.42 23.80
C LYS A 106 15.49 9.31 23.16
N PRO A 107 15.65 8.04 23.58
CA PRO A 107 14.95 6.90 22.98
C PRO A 107 13.42 7.03 22.93
N HIS A 108 12.81 7.63 23.97
CA HIS A 108 11.36 7.88 24.02
C HIS A 108 10.88 8.87 22.94
N ARG A 109 11.73 9.84 22.55
CA ARG A 109 11.44 10.78 21.47
C ARG A 109 11.54 10.07 20.13
N LEU A 110 12.60 9.28 19.93
CA LEU A 110 12.83 8.55 18.68
C LEU A 110 11.69 7.56 18.39
N ALA A 111 11.19 6.83 19.40
CA ALA A 111 10.07 5.89 19.24
C ALA A 111 8.76 6.54 18.76
N GLN A 112 8.61 7.86 18.89
CA GLN A 112 7.44 8.62 18.42
C GLN A 112 7.65 9.26 17.04
N LYS A 113 8.84 9.14 16.46
CA LYS A 113 9.21 9.78 15.20
C LYS A 113 9.18 8.75 14.08
N ASP A 114 8.43 9.05 13.04
CA ASP A 114 8.54 8.36 11.76
C ASP A 114 9.69 8.99 10.96
N THR A 115 10.79 8.26 10.81
CA THR A 115 12.01 8.73 10.14
C THR A 115 11.95 8.63 8.62
N ASP A 116 10.91 8.00 8.07
CA ASP A 116 10.87 7.56 6.68
C ASP A 116 9.84 8.37 5.88
N ALA A 117 8.76 8.83 6.51
CA ALA A 117 7.77 9.71 5.92
C ALA A 117 8.38 11.03 5.38
N ARG A 118 7.87 11.51 4.25
CA ARG A 118 8.34 12.74 3.59
C ARG A 118 7.19 13.67 3.23
N TRP A 119 7.53 14.92 2.94
CA TRP A 119 6.59 15.94 2.47
C TRP A 119 6.45 15.91 0.95
N THR A 120 5.23 16.11 0.47
CA THR A 120 4.92 16.32 -0.95
C THR A 120 3.88 17.42 -1.12
N LYS A 121 3.76 17.94 -2.34
CA LYS A 121 2.75 18.95 -2.70
C LYS A 121 1.91 18.43 -3.86
N LYS A 122 0.64 18.11 -3.61
CA LYS A 122 -0.32 17.66 -4.63
C LYS A 122 -1.43 18.70 -4.75
N ARG A 123 -1.67 19.20 -5.97
CA ARG A 123 -2.73 20.19 -6.28
C ARG A 123 -2.72 21.42 -5.35
N GLY A 124 -1.53 21.91 -4.99
CA GLY A 124 -1.37 23.08 -4.13
C GLY A 124 -1.41 22.82 -2.63
N VAL A 125 -1.77 21.61 -2.19
CA VAL A 125 -1.84 21.21 -0.78
C VAL A 125 -0.61 20.38 -0.40
N TYR A 126 -0.07 20.63 0.79
CA TYR A 126 1.04 19.87 1.34
C TYR A 126 0.54 18.64 2.10
N HIS A 127 1.17 17.51 1.86
CA HIS A 127 0.89 16.23 2.52
C HIS A 127 2.18 15.66 3.09
N PHE A 128 2.10 15.09 4.29
CA PHE A 128 3.21 14.40 4.95
C PHE A 128 2.84 12.93 5.17
N GLY A 129 3.71 12.02 4.75
CA GLY A 129 3.48 10.58 4.88
C GLY A 129 4.06 9.79 3.73
N TYR A 130 3.24 8.87 3.20
CA TYR A 130 3.60 7.89 2.19
C TYR A 130 2.71 7.99 0.95
N LYS A 131 3.08 7.26 -0.09
CA LYS A 131 2.25 6.92 -1.24
C LYS A 131 2.17 5.41 -1.36
N ASN A 132 0.96 4.90 -1.54
CA ASN A 132 0.72 3.54 -2.00
C ASN A 132 0.39 3.59 -3.50
N HIS A 133 1.31 3.06 -4.31
CA HIS A 133 1.13 2.90 -5.74
C HIS A 133 0.54 1.52 -5.99
N VAL A 134 -0.59 1.45 -6.68
CA VAL A 134 -1.34 0.21 -6.88
C VAL A 134 -1.57 0.03 -8.36
N SER A 135 -1.21 -1.14 -8.87
CA SER A 135 -1.53 -1.62 -10.22
C SER A 135 -2.77 -2.48 -10.17
N ILE A 136 -3.75 -2.16 -11.00
CA ILE A 136 -5.04 -2.83 -11.10
C ILE A 136 -5.22 -3.28 -12.54
N ASP A 137 -5.71 -4.49 -12.77
CA ASP A 137 -6.07 -4.89 -14.14
C ASP A 137 -7.34 -4.16 -14.61
N ALA A 138 -7.36 -3.74 -15.87
CA ALA A 138 -8.44 -2.91 -16.38
C ALA A 138 -9.75 -3.67 -16.67
N GLU A 139 -9.69 -5.00 -16.78
CA GLU A 139 -10.84 -5.83 -17.19
C GLU A 139 -11.71 -6.25 -15.99
N TYR A 140 -11.06 -6.74 -14.93
CA TYR A 140 -11.68 -7.29 -13.72
C TYR A 140 -11.53 -6.36 -12.51
N GLY A 141 -10.65 -5.38 -12.56
CA GLY A 141 -10.45 -4.42 -11.47
C GLY A 141 -9.74 -5.02 -10.25
N LEU A 142 -8.97 -6.10 -10.42
CA LEU A 142 -8.24 -6.75 -9.32
C LEU A 142 -6.85 -6.14 -9.19
N ILE A 143 -6.38 -6.01 -7.96
CA ILE A 143 -5.02 -5.53 -7.66
C ILE A 143 -4.01 -6.60 -8.10
N ARG A 144 -3.00 -6.18 -8.86
CA ARG A 144 -1.96 -7.06 -9.43
C ARG A 144 -0.58 -6.83 -8.86
N GLN A 145 -0.28 -5.58 -8.50
CA GLN A 145 0.97 -5.20 -7.85
C GLN A 145 0.72 -3.97 -6.98
N TYR A 146 1.56 -3.80 -5.97
CA TYR A 146 1.57 -2.58 -5.18
C TYR A 146 3.00 -2.23 -4.73
N GLN A 147 3.25 -0.95 -4.48
CA GLN A 147 4.49 -0.49 -3.89
C GLN A 147 4.23 0.71 -2.98
N VAL A 148 4.73 0.63 -1.75
CA VAL A 148 4.66 1.74 -0.80
C VAL A 148 5.99 2.49 -0.81
N THR A 149 5.91 3.81 -0.88
CA THR A 149 7.07 4.72 -0.89
C THR A 149 6.78 5.92 0.01
N ASP A 150 7.79 6.70 0.38
CA ASP A 150 7.52 7.99 1.01
C ASP A 150 6.77 8.93 0.04
N ALA A 151 6.06 9.92 0.57
CA ALA A 151 5.17 10.73 -0.25
C ALA A 151 5.88 11.61 -1.30
N ALA A 152 7.20 11.84 -1.16
CA ALA A 152 7.95 12.67 -2.09
C ALA A 152 8.32 11.93 -3.39
N VAL A 153 8.31 10.58 -3.39
CA VAL A 153 8.61 9.79 -4.58
C VAL A 153 7.60 10.07 -5.69
N HIS A 154 8.12 10.30 -6.91
CA HIS A 154 7.29 10.50 -8.09
C HIS A 154 6.87 9.17 -8.69
N ASP A 155 5.62 9.06 -9.13
CA ASP A 155 4.97 7.82 -9.55
C ASP A 155 5.73 7.15 -10.73
N SER A 156 6.34 7.96 -11.61
CA SER A 156 7.18 7.47 -12.72
C SER A 156 8.42 6.67 -12.30
N GLN A 157 8.89 6.81 -11.06
CA GLN A 157 10.05 6.06 -10.55
C GLN A 157 9.69 4.65 -10.12
N VAL A 158 8.39 4.40 -9.90
CA VAL A 158 7.84 3.17 -9.34
C VAL A 158 7.20 2.31 -10.42
N LEU A 159 6.93 2.91 -11.59
CA LEU A 159 6.18 2.30 -12.68
C LEU A 159 6.76 0.93 -13.13
N GLY A 160 8.09 0.79 -13.22
CA GLY A 160 8.72 -0.46 -13.63
C GLY A 160 8.47 -1.65 -12.68
N HIS A 161 8.16 -1.39 -11.41
CA HIS A 161 7.84 -2.43 -10.43
C HIS A 161 6.35 -2.81 -10.42
N LEU A 162 5.50 -1.97 -11.02
CA LEU A 162 4.04 -2.11 -10.98
C LEU A 162 3.47 -2.72 -12.26
N LEU A 163 4.28 -2.77 -13.31
CA LEU A 163 3.91 -3.37 -14.58
C LEU A 163 4.16 -4.86 -14.54
N ASP A 164 3.21 -5.60 -15.10
CA ASP A 164 3.37 -7.03 -15.35
C ASP A 164 4.00 -7.22 -16.74
N ASP A 165 5.17 -7.85 -16.79
CA ASP A 165 5.90 -8.10 -18.04
C ASP A 165 5.13 -9.05 -18.99
N ASP A 166 4.22 -9.87 -18.44
CA ASP A 166 3.38 -10.81 -19.20
C ASP A 166 2.08 -10.15 -19.70
N ASN A 167 1.87 -8.86 -19.43
CA ASN A 167 0.72 -8.12 -19.95
C ASN A 167 0.89 -7.85 -21.46
N GLU A 168 0.09 -8.55 -22.27
CA GLU A 168 0.12 -8.49 -23.74
C GLU A 168 -0.48 -7.19 -24.33
N ALA A 169 -1.01 -6.28 -23.50
CA ALA A 169 -1.62 -5.03 -23.96
C ALA A 169 -0.69 -3.82 -23.80
N ASP A 170 -0.46 -3.09 -24.91
CA ASP A 170 0.31 -1.83 -24.97
C ASP A 170 -0.33 -0.63 -24.23
N SER A 171 -1.51 -0.82 -23.62
CA SER A 171 -2.25 0.26 -22.98
C SER A 171 -2.02 0.32 -21.46
N LEU A 172 -1.24 1.32 -21.05
CA LEU A 172 -1.04 1.75 -19.67
C LEU A 172 -1.80 3.05 -19.38
N TRP A 173 -2.63 3.04 -18.34
CA TRP A 173 -3.26 4.25 -17.81
C TRP A 173 -2.67 4.60 -16.45
N ALA A 174 -1.97 5.73 -16.37
CA ALA A 174 -1.39 6.24 -15.13
C ALA A 174 -1.68 7.73 -14.98
N ASP A 175 -2.10 8.16 -13.78
CA ASP A 175 -2.55 9.53 -13.49
C ASP A 175 -1.42 10.59 -13.57
N SER A 176 -0.16 10.16 -13.67
CA SER A 176 1.02 11.04 -13.61
C SER A 176 2.11 10.75 -14.67
N ALA A 177 1.89 9.83 -15.63
CA ALA A 177 2.89 9.50 -16.65
C ALA A 177 2.43 9.95 -18.05
N PRO A 178 3.30 10.54 -18.89
CA PRO A 178 2.99 10.75 -20.30
C PRO A 178 2.77 9.40 -20.97
N THR A 179 1.65 9.26 -21.69
CA THR A 179 1.31 8.09 -22.48
C THR A 179 2.44 7.83 -23.49
N GLN A 180 3.27 6.81 -23.29
CA GLN A 180 4.13 6.32 -24.37
C GLN A 180 3.26 5.46 -25.27
N ARG A 181 2.82 6.02 -26.40
CA ARG A 181 2.38 5.23 -27.54
C ARG A 181 3.63 4.70 -28.22
N GLY A 182 3.79 3.38 -28.29
CA GLY A 182 4.73 2.76 -29.21
C GLY A 182 4.28 2.99 -30.65
N ASP A 183 5.20 3.45 -31.49
CA ASP A 183 5.06 3.54 -32.95
C ASP A 183 5.35 2.19 -33.63
#